data_AF-A0A949CFY7-F1
#
_entry.id   AF-A0A949CFY7-F1
#
_cell.length_a   1.000
_cell.length_b   1.000
_cell.length_c   1.000
_cell.angle_alpha   90.00
_cell.angle_beta   90.00
_cell.angle_gamma   90.00
#
_symmetry.space_group_name_H-M   'P 1'
#
loop_
_entity.id
_entity.type
_entity.pdbx_description
1 polymer ?
#
loop_
_entity_poly.entity_id
_entity_poly.type
_entity_poly.pdbx_seq_one_letter_code
_entity_poly.pdbx_strand_id
1 'polypeptide(L)'
;MDNKKQNLEVEFREVKSVKECCEIYFENYNKNYGHRKAWLLLREKRYCIIRDKDNDFYLGVANIFKNEVLKFWEGKDEIIGWNFENSKIRKKNGGWIDFQNEDGETPDSKDVIKELEKNNLELHGNYSWSKMFMGGDITADMRSLGRTVDFLINEMKSVEERINETLEWDGEYKIRGLDKSKATTLLHIFKPTNYGVWNGPVETTFKILSQVDDLFRIREGNLGRKYLLINKQLNYLLSEHPQKGTDEEGQGFKNLSDVDIFMWYVSINFELQDGKVFFKKYLKNNSKI
;
A
#
# COMPACT_ATOMS: atom_id res chain seq x y z
N MET A 1 -5.60 -33.51 -9.66
CA MET A 1 -6.57 -32.80 -8.80
C MET A 1 -7.15 -31.68 -9.64
N ASP A 2 -8.37 -31.84 -10.14
CA ASP A 2 -9.03 -30.81 -10.96
C ASP A 2 -9.46 -29.65 -10.06
N ASN A 3 -8.78 -28.50 -10.22
CA ASN A 3 -9.21 -27.23 -9.66
C ASN A 3 -10.52 -26.83 -10.37
N LYS A 4 -11.66 -27.32 -9.87
CA LYS A 4 -12.98 -26.77 -10.24
C LYS A 4 -13.02 -25.31 -9.81
N LYS A 5 -12.75 -24.40 -10.74
CA LYS A 5 -13.06 -22.96 -10.58
C LYS A 5 -14.53 -22.86 -10.24
N GLN A 6 -14.83 -22.56 -8.97
CA GLN A 6 -16.18 -22.20 -8.58
C GLN A 6 -16.52 -20.90 -9.30
N ASN A 7 -17.48 -20.95 -10.23
CA ASN A 7 -18.04 -19.76 -10.85
C ASN A 7 -18.76 -18.96 -9.76
N LEU A 8 -18.12 -17.91 -9.27
CA LEU A 8 -18.75 -16.93 -8.42
C LEU A 8 -19.64 -16.04 -9.31
N GLU A 9 -20.90 -15.89 -8.94
CA GLU A 9 -21.79 -14.93 -9.57
C GLU A 9 -21.34 -13.51 -9.18
N VAL A 10 -21.19 -12.63 -10.18
CA VAL A 10 -20.72 -11.26 -9.98
C VAL A 10 -21.82 -10.30 -10.41
N GLU A 11 -22.29 -9.50 -9.46
CA GLU A 11 -23.20 -8.38 -9.71
C GLU A 11 -22.38 -7.11 -9.98
N PHE A 12 -22.74 -6.37 -11.02
CA PHE A 12 -22.10 -5.10 -11.38
C PHE A 12 -22.98 -3.93 -11.00
N ARG A 13 -22.39 -2.94 -10.33
CA ARG A 13 -23.04 -1.66 -10.02
C ARG A 13 -22.27 -0.53 -10.68
N GLU A 14 -22.90 0.24 -11.56
CA GLU A 14 -22.29 1.45 -12.15
C GLU A 14 -22.01 2.47 -11.05
N VAL A 15 -20.84 3.12 -11.12
CA VAL A 15 -20.38 4.14 -10.18
C VAL A 15 -20.11 5.43 -10.95
N LYS A 16 -20.63 6.55 -10.44
CA LYS A 16 -20.69 7.81 -11.18
C LYS A 16 -19.78 8.90 -10.65
N SER A 17 -19.16 8.71 -9.49
CA SER A 17 -18.25 9.68 -8.89
C SER A 17 -17.20 9.01 -8.01
N VAL A 18 -16.10 9.73 -7.73
CA VAL A 18 -15.09 9.31 -6.76
C VAL A 18 -15.69 9.17 -5.36
N LYS A 19 -16.61 10.07 -4.99
CA LYS A 19 -17.33 9.99 -3.72
C LYS A 19 -18.09 8.68 -3.58
N GLU A 20 -18.80 8.24 -4.61
CA GLU A 20 -19.49 6.93 -4.60
C GLU A 20 -18.50 5.76 -4.48
N CYS A 21 -17.32 5.83 -5.10
CA CYS A 21 -16.26 4.83 -4.90
C CYS A 21 -15.84 4.74 -3.42
N CYS A 22 -15.62 5.90 -2.77
CA CYS A 22 -15.28 5.99 -1.36
C CYS A 22 -16.41 5.49 -0.45
N GLU A 23 -17.66 5.86 -0.72
CA GLU A 23 -18.83 5.37 0.01
C GLU A 23 -18.98 3.84 -0.12
N ILE A 24 -18.83 3.28 -1.33
CA ILE A 24 -18.83 1.82 -1.55
C ILE A 24 -17.69 1.18 -0.76
N TYR A 25 -16.50 1.77 -0.77
CA TYR A 25 -15.39 1.31 0.06
C TYR A 25 -15.79 1.31 1.53
N PHE A 26 -16.13 2.45 2.12
CA PHE A 26 -16.47 2.57 3.54
C PHE A 26 -17.65 1.68 3.95
N GLU A 27 -18.67 1.53 3.12
CA GLU A 27 -19.80 0.64 3.39
C GLU A 27 -19.36 -0.82 3.42
N ASN A 28 -18.63 -1.29 2.40
CA ASN A 28 -18.17 -2.69 2.36
C ASN A 28 -17.10 -2.97 3.41
N TYR A 29 -16.40 -1.94 3.83
CA TYR A 29 -15.33 -1.98 4.81
C TYR A 29 -15.87 -2.00 6.25
N ASN A 30 -16.88 -1.16 6.55
CA ASN A 30 -17.54 -1.09 7.86
C ASN A 30 -18.61 -2.17 8.06
N LYS A 31 -19.50 -2.41 7.08
CA LYS A 31 -20.62 -3.38 7.24
C LYS A 31 -20.13 -4.79 7.45
N ASN A 32 -18.95 -5.10 6.90
CA ASN A 32 -18.47 -6.45 6.91
C ASN A 32 -17.56 -6.70 8.12
N TYR A 33 -16.46 -5.95 8.36
CA TYR A 33 -15.43 -6.48 9.26
C TYR A 33 -14.44 -5.50 9.94
N GLY A 34 -14.60 -4.17 9.85
CA GLY A 34 -13.64 -3.19 10.38
C GLY A 34 -12.30 -3.16 9.62
N HIS A 35 -11.50 -2.10 9.82
CA HIS A 35 -10.28 -1.81 9.03
C HIS A 35 -9.36 -3.04 8.84
N ARG A 36 -9.21 -3.79 9.94
CA ARG A 36 -8.34 -4.96 10.10
C ARG A 36 -8.72 -6.17 9.25
N LYS A 37 -10.01 -6.50 9.10
CA LYS A 37 -10.43 -7.81 8.56
C LYS A 37 -10.95 -7.74 7.13
N ALA A 38 -11.35 -6.56 6.64
CA ALA A 38 -11.44 -6.29 5.20
C ALA A 38 -10.08 -6.46 4.50
N TRP A 39 -9.00 -6.09 5.18
CA TRP A 39 -7.63 -6.29 4.74
C TRP A 39 -7.25 -7.78 4.64
N LEU A 40 -7.67 -8.61 5.61
CA LEU A 40 -7.45 -10.07 5.58
C LEU A 40 -8.14 -10.76 4.38
N LEU A 41 -9.33 -10.31 4.00
CA LEU A 41 -10.06 -10.84 2.84
C LEU A 41 -9.44 -10.44 1.50
N LEU A 42 -9.00 -9.19 1.36
CA LEU A 42 -8.27 -8.73 0.17
C LEU A 42 -7.00 -9.58 -0.03
N ARG A 43 -6.35 -9.94 1.07
CA ARG A 43 -5.17 -10.79 1.10
C ARG A 43 -5.47 -12.23 0.74
N GLU A 44 -6.54 -12.83 1.26
CA GLU A 44 -6.99 -14.18 0.88
C GLU A 44 -7.26 -14.25 -0.63
N LYS A 45 -7.96 -13.26 -1.18
CA LYS A 45 -8.20 -13.16 -2.63
C LYS A 45 -6.90 -13.04 -3.43
N ARG A 46 -5.96 -12.17 -3.01
CA ARG A 46 -4.65 -12.02 -3.68
C ARG A 46 -3.81 -13.30 -3.57
N TYR A 47 -3.87 -14.00 -2.43
CA TYR A 47 -3.24 -15.31 -2.26
C TYR A 47 -3.84 -16.34 -3.22
N CYS A 48 -5.16 -16.41 -3.36
CA CYS A 48 -5.81 -17.29 -4.35
C CYS A 48 -5.36 -16.98 -5.77
N ILE A 49 -5.26 -15.69 -6.14
CA ILE A 49 -4.79 -15.25 -7.47
C ILE A 49 -3.32 -15.63 -7.72
N ILE A 50 -2.46 -15.52 -6.70
CA ILE A 50 -1.03 -15.90 -6.80
C ILE A 50 -0.89 -17.43 -6.84
N ARG A 51 -1.72 -18.17 -6.09
CA ARG A 51 -1.74 -19.65 -6.09
C ARG A 51 -2.22 -20.24 -7.40
N ASP A 52 -3.05 -19.52 -8.15
CA ASP A 52 -3.54 -19.93 -9.48
C ASP A 52 -2.45 -19.86 -10.56
N LYS A 53 -1.28 -19.29 -10.24
CA LYS A 53 -0.15 -19.13 -11.17
C LYS A 53 1.08 -19.94 -10.72
N ASP A 54 1.01 -21.26 -10.61
CA ASP A 54 2.13 -22.25 -10.58
C ASP A 54 3.50 -21.76 -10.03
N ASN A 55 3.54 -21.02 -8.92
CA ASN A 55 4.76 -20.40 -8.41
C ASN A 55 5.14 -21.04 -7.07
N ASP A 56 5.82 -22.18 -7.14
CA ASP A 56 6.19 -23.05 -6.01
C ASP A 56 7.07 -22.36 -4.96
N PHE A 57 7.78 -21.28 -5.32
CA PHE A 57 8.60 -20.49 -4.39
C PHE A 57 7.79 -19.94 -3.20
N TYR A 58 6.49 -19.70 -3.38
CA TYR A 58 5.65 -19.10 -2.35
C TYR A 58 5.06 -20.09 -1.33
N LEU A 59 5.12 -21.40 -1.57
CA LEU A 59 4.45 -22.39 -0.69
C LEU A 59 5.14 -22.54 0.67
N GLY A 60 6.48 -22.49 0.72
CA GLY A 60 7.24 -22.61 1.96
C GLY A 60 7.07 -21.38 2.87
N VAL A 61 7.24 -20.19 2.30
CA VAL A 61 7.11 -18.90 3.03
C VAL A 61 5.65 -18.63 3.41
N ALA A 62 4.68 -19.02 2.58
CA ALA A 62 3.26 -18.82 2.87
C ALA A 62 2.76 -19.66 4.05
N ASN A 63 3.28 -20.87 4.27
CA ASN A 63 2.87 -21.69 5.41
C ASN A 63 3.44 -21.19 6.75
N ILE A 64 4.71 -20.76 6.76
CA ILE A 64 5.32 -20.09 7.91
C ILE A 64 4.54 -18.80 8.21
N PHE A 65 4.30 -17.99 7.18
CA PHE A 65 3.54 -16.75 7.28
C PHE A 65 2.11 -16.99 7.77
N LYS A 66 1.39 -17.98 7.23
CA LYS A 66 0.03 -18.34 7.64
C LYS A 66 0.00 -18.77 9.10
N ASN A 67 0.95 -19.60 9.53
CA ASN A 67 0.95 -20.14 10.89
C ASN A 67 1.36 -19.12 11.93
N GLU A 68 2.35 -18.26 11.64
CA GLU A 68 2.82 -17.27 12.61
C GLU A 68 1.89 -16.06 12.66
N VAL A 69 1.41 -15.58 11.52
CA VAL A 69 0.50 -14.44 11.48
C VAL A 69 -0.91 -14.83 11.91
N LEU A 70 -1.46 -16.00 11.55
CA LEU A 70 -2.77 -16.38 12.10
C LEU A 70 -2.69 -16.65 13.62
N LYS A 71 -1.65 -17.33 14.14
CA LYS A 71 -1.49 -17.52 15.59
C LYS A 71 -1.28 -16.21 16.36
N PHE A 72 -0.55 -15.27 15.77
CA PHE A 72 -0.32 -13.94 16.36
C PHE A 72 -1.60 -13.09 16.37
N TRP A 73 -2.49 -13.25 15.39
CA TRP A 73 -3.71 -12.43 15.25
C TRP A 73 -4.98 -13.08 15.83
N GLU A 74 -5.01 -14.41 16.00
CA GLU A 74 -6.10 -15.21 16.62
C GLU A 74 -5.86 -15.53 18.11
N GLY A 75 -4.79 -14.98 18.70
CA GLY A 75 -4.59 -15.00 20.15
C GLY A 75 -5.84 -14.44 20.85
N LYS A 76 -6.48 -15.29 21.65
CA LYS A 76 -7.79 -15.09 22.29
C LYS A 76 -7.83 -14.02 23.39
N ASP A 77 -6.77 -13.24 23.54
CA ASP A 77 -6.73 -12.22 24.57
C ASP A 77 -7.26 -10.90 23.99
N GLU A 78 -8.41 -10.53 24.54
CA GLU A 78 -9.15 -9.31 24.28
C GLU A 78 -8.21 -8.09 24.38
N ILE A 79 -8.46 -7.09 23.52
CA ILE A 79 -7.78 -5.79 23.49
C ILE A 79 -6.36 -5.86 22.91
N ILE A 80 -6.28 -5.99 21.58
CA ILE A 80 -5.12 -5.51 20.83
C ILE A 80 -5.59 -4.42 19.88
N GLY A 81 -5.95 -3.29 20.49
CA GLY A 81 -5.95 -2.00 19.80
C GLY A 81 -4.54 -1.71 19.30
N TRP A 82 -4.45 -0.89 18.25
CA TRP A 82 -3.18 -0.39 17.75
C TRP A 82 -2.52 0.50 18.82
N ASN A 83 -1.79 -0.13 19.75
CA ASN A 83 -0.95 0.51 20.74
C ASN A 83 0.51 0.06 20.52
N PHE A 84 1.38 1.05 20.60
CA PHE A 84 2.83 1.03 20.71
C PHE A 84 3.42 -0.16 21.49
N GLU A 85 2.75 -0.72 22.50
CA GLU A 85 3.21 -1.95 23.19
C GLU A 85 3.41 -3.16 22.28
N ASN A 86 2.65 -3.26 21.19
CA ASN A 86 2.84 -4.32 20.21
C ASN A 86 4.15 -4.15 19.41
N SER A 87 4.69 -2.94 19.27
CA SER A 87 5.98 -2.72 18.61
C SER A 87 7.13 -3.27 19.47
N LYS A 88 7.03 -3.21 20.81
CA LYS A 88 8.04 -3.75 21.75
C LYS A 88 8.14 -5.27 21.72
N ILE A 89 7.01 -5.98 21.66
CA ILE A 89 7.00 -7.45 21.49
C ILE A 89 7.57 -7.85 20.12
N ARG A 90 7.33 -7.03 19.08
CA ARG A 90 7.81 -7.27 17.71
C ARG A 90 9.31 -6.99 17.53
N LYS A 91 9.85 -5.96 18.18
CA LYS A 91 11.30 -5.62 18.20
C LYS A 91 12.16 -6.74 18.81
N LYS A 92 11.58 -7.50 19.75
CA LYS A 92 12.27 -8.59 20.48
C LYS A 92 12.45 -9.87 19.65
N ASN A 93 11.65 -10.07 18.59
CA ASN A 93 11.61 -11.31 17.82
C ASN A 93 12.19 -11.21 16.39
N GLY A 94 12.83 -10.09 16.05
CA GLY A 94 13.61 -9.94 14.82
C GLY A 94 12.82 -9.51 13.59
N GLY A 95 13.12 -8.31 13.08
CA GLY A 95 12.99 -8.00 11.65
C GLY A 95 11.84 -7.08 11.21
N TRP A 96 11.52 -6.01 11.94
CA TRP A 96 10.67 -4.93 11.38
C TRP A 96 11.28 -3.56 11.64
N ILE A 97 11.27 -2.71 10.61
CA ILE A 97 11.58 -1.28 10.75
C ILE A 97 10.25 -0.55 10.89
N ASP A 98 9.90 -0.22 12.13
CA ASP A 98 9.00 0.89 12.36
C ASP A 98 9.84 2.16 12.14
N PHE A 99 9.63 2.86 11.02
CA PHE A 99 10.29 4.14 10.75
C PHE A 99 9.66 5.28 11.54
N GLN A 100 9.05 4.95 12.67
CA GLN A 100 8.66 5.85 13.72
C GLN A 100 9.32 5.35 15.00
N ASN A 101 9.97 6.24 15.73
CA ASN A 101 10.56 5.92 17.02
C ASN A 101 9.45 5.66 18.07
N GLU A 102 9.84 5.50 19.33
CA GLU A 102 8.90 5.21 20.41
C GLU A 102 7.81 6.28 20.61
N ASP A 103 8.05 7.47 20.06
CA ASP A 103 7.20 8.65 20.16
C ASP A 103 6.41 8.94 18.87
N GLY A 104 6.50 8.04 17.87
CA GLY A 104 5.84 8.24 16.57
C GLY A 104 6.62 9.13 15.59
N GLU A 105 7.84 9.53 15.94
CA GLU A 105 8.66 10.47 15.16
C GLU A 105 9.53 9.74 14.15
N THR A 106 9.67 10.31 12.95
CA THR A 106 10.51 9.73 11.91
C THR A 106 12.00 9.78 12.31
N PRO A 107 12.77 8.69 12.15
CA PRO A 107 14.21 8.70 12.28
C PRO A 107 14.89 9.70 11.34
N ASP A 108 16.08 10.18 11.71
CA ASP A 108 16.95 10.94 10.81
C ASP A 108 17.33 10.06 9.59
N SER A 109 17.64 10.71 8.46
CA SER A 109 18.22 10.12 7.24
C SER A 109 19.27 9.04 7.50
N LYS A 110 20.20 9.31 8.42
CA LYS A 110 21.28 8.40 8.81
C LYS A 110 20.77 7.14 9.51
N ASP A 111 19.60 7.19 10.13
CA ASP A 111 18.98 6.06 10.79
C ASP A 111 18.22 5.20 9.77
N VAL A 112 17.62 5.78 8.72
CA VAL A 112 16.96 5.01 7.64
C VAL A 112 17.94 4.04 6.95
N ILE A 113 19.14 4.50 6.60
CA ILE A 113 20.17 3.64 5.96
C ILE A 113 20.71 2.60 6.93
N LYS A 114 21.04 2.97 8.17
CA LYS A 114 21.52 2.02 9.17
C LYS A 114 20.48 0.95 9.48
N GLU A 115 19.20 1.30 9.52
CA GLU A 115 18.13 0.34 9.73
C GLU A 115 17.92 -0.58 8.52
N LEU A 116 18.03 -0.06 7.29
CA LEU A 116 18.06 -0.88 6.07
C LEU A 116 19.21 -1.90 6.10
N GLU A 117 20.41 -1.48 6.49
CA GLU A 117 21.59 -2.35 6.65
C GLU A 117 21.36 -3.45 7.70
N LYS A 118 20.81 -3.09 8.87
CA LYS A 118 20.52 -4.04 9.96
C LYS A 118 19.48 -5.09 9.58
N ASN A 119 18.55 -4.77 8.68
CA ASN A 119 17.44 -5.64 8.30
C ASN A 119 17.64 -6.30 6.92
N ASN A 120 18.89 -6.47 6.49
CA ASN A 120 19.23 -7.12 5.21
C ASN A 120 18.49 -6.52 4.01
N LEU A 121 18.22 -5.21 4.06
CA LEU A 121 17.70 -4.43 2.94
C LEU A 121 16.26 -4.84 2.57
N GLU A 122 15.50 -5.27 3.58
CA GLU A 122 14.07 -5.51 3.47
C GLU A 122 13.30 -4.36 4.10
N LEU A 123 12.40 -3.76 3.30
CA LEU A 123 11.46 -2.77 3.83
C LEU A 123 10.23 -3.47 4.35
N HIS A 124 10.14 -3.51 5.67
CA HIS A 124 9.05 -4.12 6.43
C HIS A 124 8.19 -3.02 7.03
N GLY A 125 7.34 -2.39 6.20
CA GLY A 125 6.46 -1.27 6.59
C GLY A 125 5.00 -1.69 6.83
N ASN A 126 4.04 -0.80 6.54
CA ASN A 126 2.62 -1.17 6.55
C ASN A 126 2.37 -2.37 5.60
N TYR A 127 1.31 -3.14 5.86
CA TYR A 127 1.13 -4.42 5.20
C TYR A 127 1.05 -4.36 3.66
N SER A 128 0.73 -3.20 3.05
CA SER A 128 0.72 -3.00 1.59
C SER A 128 2.10 -3.05 0.94
N TRP A 129 3.17 -2.75 1.70
CA TRP A 129 4.55 -2.72 1.22
C TRP A 129 5.48 -3.66 2.00
N SER A 130 4.93 -4.46 2.93
CA SER A 130 5.62 -5.50 3.73
C SER A 130 6.32 -6.62 2.96
N LYS A 131 6.36 -6.55 1.62
CA LYS A 131 7.13 -7.45 0.75
C LYS A 131 8.00 -6.70 -0.24
N MET A 132 8.18 -5.40 -0.05
CA MET A 132 9.00 -4.60 -0.94
C MET A 132 10.46 -4.91 -0.64
N PHE A 133 10.98 -5.88 -1.38
CA PHE A 133 12.37 -6.27 -1.32
C PHE A 133 13.22 -5.15 -1.95
N MET A 134 14.03 -4.48 -1.14
CA MET A 134 15.02 -3.52 -1.64
C MET A 134 16.30 -4.21 -2.09
N GLY A 135 16.49 -5.50 -1.78
CA GLY A 135 17.65 -6.26 -2.22
C GLY A 135 17.74 -6.48 -3.73
N GLY A 136 18.91 -6.98 -4.15
CA GLY A 136 19.27 -7.22 -5.55
C GLY A 136 20.19 -6.12 -6.10
N ASP A 137 19.90 -5.63 -7.31
CA ASP A 137 20.74 -4.63 -8.00
C ASP A 137 20.87 -3.30 -7.23
N ILE A 138 19.85 -2.89 -6.46
CA ILE A 138 19.89 -1.68 -5.60
C ILE A 138 21.02 -1.75 -4.58
N THR A 139 21.24 -2.94 -4.03
CA THR A 139 22.10 -3.17 -2.87
C THR A 139 23.51 -3.58 -3.27
N ALA A 140 23.78 -3.66 -4.57
CA ALA A 140 25.10 -3.95 -5.10
C ALA A 140 26.11 -2.83 -4.78
N ASP A 141 25.64 -1.59 -4.59
CA ASP A 141 26.44 -0.45 -4.17
C ASP A 141 25.74 0.33 -3.04
N MET A 142 26.01 -0.08 -1.81
CA MET A 142 25.46 0.53 -0.60
C MET A 142 25.84 2.00 -0.43
N ARG A 143 27.00 2.43 -0.95
CA ARG A 143 27.40 3.84 -0.89
C ARG A 143 26.54 4.69 -1.81
N SER A 144 26.28 4.20 -3.03
CA SER A 144 25.37 4.89 -3.95
C SER A 144 23.94 4.89 -3.45
N LEU A 145 23.45 3.76 -2.90
CA LEU A 145 22.14 3.72 -2.22
C LEU A 145 22.04 4.77 -1.11
N GLY A 146 23.04 4.88 -0.24
CA GLY A 146 23.08 5.88 0.83
C GLY A 146 22.93 7.30 0.31
N ARG A 147 23.74 7.68 -0.69
CA ARG A 147 23.65 9.01 -1.32
C ARG A 147 22.30 9.28 -1.98
N THR A 148 21.74 8.27 -2.66
CA THR A 148 20.43 8.39 -3.31
C THR A 148 19.32 8.59 -2.29
N VAL A 149 19.32 7.84 -1.19
CA VAL A 149 18.32 8.01 -0.11
C VAL A 149 18.46 9.37 0.56
N ASP A 150 19.69 9.79 0.89
CA ASP A 150 19.98 11.10 1.47
C ASP A 150 19.42 12.23 0.59
N PHE A 151 19.61 12.13 -0.73
CA PHE A 151 19.06 13.09 -1.68
C PHE A 151 17.53 13.02 -1.75
N LEU A 152 16.97 11.81 -1.84
CA LEU A 152 15.54 11.57 -1.96
C LEU A 152 14.74 12.14 -0.77
N ILE A 153 15.29 12.12 0.44
CA ILE A 153 14.61 12.63 1.65
C ILE A 153 15.00 14.07 2.02
N ASN A 154 15.83 14.73 1.21
CA ASN A 154 16.27 16.10 1.46
C ASN A 154 15.14 17.13 1.21
N GLU A 155 14.37 17.47 2.24
CA GLU A 155 13.24 18.41 2.15
C GLU A 155 13.62 19.85 1.72
N MET A 156 14.91 20.19 1.62
CA MET A 156 15.35 21.46 1.01
C MET A 156 15.17 21.48 -0.52
N LYS A 157 15.00 20.31 -1.14
CA LYS A 157 14.72 20.14 -2.56
C LYS A 157 13.25 19.84 -2.79
N SER A 158 12.71 20.30 -3.91
CA SER A 158 11.32 20.00 -4.26
C SER A 158 11.11 18.50 -4.45
N VAL A 159 9.91 17.98 -4.18
CA VAL A 159 9.62 16.55 -4.40
C VAL A 159 9.75 16.16 -5.89
N GLU A 160 9.47 17.10 -6.80
CA GLU A 160 9.64 16.91 -8.24
C GLU A 160 11.11 16.72 -8.59
N GLU A 161 11.99 17.59 -8.10
CA GLU A 161 13.46 17.46 -8.26
C GLU A 161 13.97 16.15 -7.67
N ARG A 162 13.58 15.82 -6.43
CA ARG A 162 14.03 14.60 -5.76
C ARG A 162 13.69 13.33 -6.52
N ILE A 163 12.48 13.26 -7.08
CA ILE A 163 12.04 12.12 -7.87
C ILE A 163 12.73 12.09 -9.24
N ASN A 164 12.87 13.23 -9.93
CA ASN A 164 13.52 13.26 -11.23
C ASN A 164 14.97 12.77 -11.13
N GLU A 165 15.75 13.35 -10.23
CA GLU A 165 17.15 12.98 -10.04
C GLU A 165 17.35 11.53 -9.54
N THR A 166 16.35 10.96 -8.87
CA THR A 166 16.41 9.59 -8.35
C THR A 166 15.94 8.55 -9.36
N LEU A 167 14.98 8.89 -10.24
CA LEU A 167 14.26 7.91 -11.04
C LEU A 167 14.41 8.07 -12.56
N GLU A 168 14.64 9.29 -13.06
CA GLU A 168 14.87 9.50 -14.49
C GLU A 168 16.18 8.86 -14.93
N TRP A 169 16.28 8.57 -16.22
CA TRP A 169 17.46 7.89 -16.78
C TRP A 169 18.74 8.73 -16.68
N ASP A 170 18.60 10.05 -16.77
CA ASP A 170 19.66 11.05 -16.71
C ASP A 170 19.82 11.69 -15.32
N GLY A 171 19.07 11.22 -14.31
CA GLY A 171 19.16 11.73 -12.94
C GLY A 171 20.47 11.36 -12.25
N GLU A 172 21.07 12.30 -11.51
CA GLU A 172 22.39 12.14 -10.87
C GLU A 172 22.41 10.99 -9.84
N TYR A 173 21.28 10.76 -9.17
CA TYR A 173 21.13 9.80 -8.08
C TYR A 173 20.45 8.51 -8.53
N LYS A 174 20.32 8.29 -9.84
CA LYS A 174 19.71 7.08 -10.39
C LYS A 174 20.52 5.85 -10.05
N ILE A 175 19.88 4.88 -9.41
CA ILE A 175 20.45 3.54 -9.16
C ILE A 175 19.60 2.45 -9.80
N ARG A 176 20.26 1.38 -10.23
CA ARG A 176 19.59 0.24 -10.85
C ARG A 176 18.72 -0.49 -9.83
N GLY A 177 17.50 -0.86 -10.23
CA GLY A 177 16.54 -1.57 -9.39
C GLY A 177 15.71 -0.69 -8.45
N LEU A 178 16.02 0.61 -8.34
CA LEU A 178 15.18 1.61 -7.65
C LEU A 178 14.16 2.18 -8.62
N ASP A 179 12.94 1.67 -8.47
CA ASP A 179 11.77 2.13 -9.20
C ASP A 179 10.93 3.11 -8.38
N LYS A 180 9.88 3.65 -9.02
CA LYS A 180 8.94 4.58 -8.41
C LYS A 180 8.23 4.02 -7.17
N SER A 181 7.92 2.73 -7.14
CA SER A 181 7.24 2.10 -6.01
C SER A 181 8.17 2.12 -4.80
N LYS A 182 9.44 1.78 -5.01
CA LYS A 182 10.47 1.77 -3.96
C LYS A 182 10.80 3.17 -3.46
N ALA A 183 11.10 4.10 -4.35
CA ALA A 183 11.45 5.47 -3.98
C ALA A 183 10.30 6.17 -3.23
N THR A 184 9.07 6.05 -3.70
CA THR A 184 7.92 6.72 -3.04
C THR A 184 7.50 6.04 -1.75
N THR A 185 7.78 4.74 -1.57
CA THR A 185 7.64 4.07 -0.28
C THR A 185 8.67 4.55 0.72
N LEU A 186 9.93 4.78 0.32
CA LEU A 186 10.94 5.41 1.19
C LEU A 186 10.52 6.82 1.62
N LEU A 187 9.95 7.61 0.70
CA LEU A 187 9.38 8.92 1.05
C LEU A 187 8.21 8.81 2.02
N HIS A 188 7.28 7.87 1.79
CA HIS A 188 6.15 7.63 2.71
C HIS A 188 6.66 7.23 4.09
N ILE A 189 7.62 6.33 4.16
CA ILE A 189 8.30 5.92 5.39
C ILE A 189 8.89 7.12 6.13
N PHE A 190 9.61 7.98 5.40
CA PHE A 190 10.24 9.16 5.97
C PHE A 190 9.21 10.20 6.44
N LYS A 191 8.10 10.38 5.73
CA LYS A 191 7.09 11.36 6.12
C LYS A 191 5.69 10.89 5.72
N PRO A 192 5.08 9.99 6.52
CA PRO A 192 3.85 9.28 6.14
C PRO A 192 2.63 10.19 6.06
N THR A 193 2.69 11.37 6.67
CA THR A 193 1.67 12.42 6.58
C THR A 193 1.73 13.23 5.28
N ASN A 194 2.87 13.21 4.58
CA ASN A 194 3.12 14.10 3.44
C ASN A 194 3.17 13.36 2.11
N TYR A 195 3.69 12.13 2.12
CA TYR A 195 4.01 11.40 0.89
C TYR A 195 3.22 10.11 0.82
N GLY A 196 2.38 9.95 -0.19
CA GLY A 196 1.72 8.69 -0.53
C GLY A 196 2.60 7.83 -1.44
N VAL A 197 2.30 6.54 -1.50
CA VAL A 197 3.04 5.59 -2.34
C VAL A 197 2.48 5.59 -3.76
N TRP A 198 3.36 5.62 -4.75
CA TRP A 198 3.02 5.50 -6.17
C TRP A 198 3.45 4.13 -6.69
N ASN A 199 2.48 3.23 -6.86
CA ASN A 199 2.67 1.86 -7.33
C ASN A 199 1.64 1.52 -8.43
N GLY A 200 1.69 0.29 -8.95
CA GLY A 200 0.75 -0.19 -9.98
C GLY A 200 -0.75 -0.09 -9.60
N PRO A 201 -1.16 -0.46 -8.38
CA PRO A 201 -2.52 -0.21 -7.88
C PRO A 201 -2.94 1.25 -7.93
N VAL A 202 -2.07 2.17 -7.52
CA VAL A 202 -2.34 3.62 -7.63
C VAL A 202 -2.56 4.01 -9.09
N GLU A 203 -1.74 3.55 -10.03
CA GLU A 203 -1.92 3.84 -11.46
C GLU A 203 -3.23 3.27 -12.02
N THR A 204 -3.56 2.04 -11.63
CA THR A 204 -4.81 1.36 -12.04
C THR A 204 -6.01 2.12 -11.51
N THR A 205 -5.98 2.52 -10.25
CA THR A 205 -7.05 3.27 -9.61
C THR A 205 -7.17 4.68 -10.20
N PHE A 206 -6.08 5.40 -10.48
CA PHE A 206 -6.16 6.69 -11.17
C PHE A 206 -6.79 6.55 -12.55
N LYS A 207 -6.48 5.49 -13.30
CA LYS A 207 -7.15 5.19 -14.58
C LYS A 207 -8.65 5.01 -14.39
N ILE A 208 -9.08 4.27 -13.36
CA ILE A 208 -10.50 4.04 -13.04
C ILE A 208 -11.18 5.36 -12.64
N LEU A 209 -10.64 6.06 -11.64
CA LEU A 209 -11.21 7.30 -11.11
C LEU A 209 -11.25 8.41 -12.17
N SER A 210 -10.28 8.45 -13.09
CA SER A 210 -10.28 9.42 -14.20
C SER A 210 -11.46 9.30 -15.18
N GLN A 211 -12.24 8.22 -15.13
CA GLN A 211 -13.46 8.09 -15.94
C GLN A 211 -14.67 8.78 -15.30
N VAL A 212 -14.61 9.06 -13.99
CA VAL A 212 -15.70 9.68 -13.23
C VAL A 212 -15.30 11.04 -12.63
N ASP A 213 -14.01 11.39 -12.65
CA ASP A 213 -13.49 12.68 -12.21
C ASP A 213 -12.15 12.99 -12.90
N ASP A 214 -12.12 14.04 -13.72
CA ASP A 214 -10.93 14.46 -14.46
C ASP A 214 -9.75 14.90 -13.56
N LEU A 215 -9.98 15.18 -12.28
CA LEU A 215 -8.93 15.48 -11.30
C LEU A 215 -7.88 14.36 -11.21
N PHE A 216 -8.29 13.10 -11.43
CA PHE A 216 -7.41 11.93 -11.36
C PHE A 216 -6.74 11.60 -12.70
N ARG A 217 -6.96 12.41 -13.74
CA ARG A 217 -6.36 12.20 -15.06
C ARG A 217 -4.98 12.85 -15.16
N ILE A 218 -3.93 12.05 -15.00
CA ILE A 218 -2.53 12.50 -15.16
C ILE A 218 -2.04 12.11 -16.55
N ARG A 219 -1.86 13.11 -17.43
CA ARG A 219 -1.54 12.88 -18.86
C ARG A 219 -0.03 12.90 -19.15
N GLU A 220 0.69 13.90 -18.66
CA GLU A 220 2.04 14.21 -19.14
C GLU A 220 2.96 14.73 -18.03
N GLY A 221 4.26 14.78 -18.35
CA GLY A 221 5.33 15.21 -17.45
C GLY A 221 6.38 14.13 -17.22
N ASN A 222 7.54 14.57 -16.73
CA ASN A 222 8.57 13.71 -16.15
C ASN A 222 8.03 13.00 -14.88
N LEU A 223 8.78 12.03 -14.37
CA LEU A 223 8.38 11.22 -13.23
C LEU A 223 8.13 12.07 -11.98
N GLY A 224 8.93 13.11 -11.76
CA GLY A 224 8.78 14.03 -10.63
C GLY A 224 7.48 14.81 -10.69
N ARG A 225 7.13 15.36 -11.86
CA ARG A 225 5.88 16.08 -12.05
C ARG A 225 4.67 15.16 -11.87
N LYS A 226 4.76 13.94 -12.41
CA LYS A 226 3.72 12.91 -12.24
C LYS A 226 3.53 12.57 -10.77
N TYR A 227 4.61 12.31 -10.04
CA TYR A 227 4.52 11.99 -8.61
C TYR A 227 3.96 13.15 -7.80
N LEU A 228 4.39 14.40 -8.05
CA LEU A 228 3.85 15.58 -7.39
C LEU A 228 2.33 15.67 -7.55
N LEU A 229 1.81 15.44 -8.76
CA LEU A 229 0.37 15.41 -9.01
C LEU A 229 -0.29 14.26 -8.24
N ILE A 230 0.18 13.02 -8.43
CA ILE A 230 -0.33 11.84 -7.72
C ILE A 230 -0.42 12.10 -6.22
N ASN A 231 0.67 12.56 -5.62
CA ASN A 231 0.75 12.81 -4.19
C ASN A 231 -0.26 13.88 -3.75
N LYS A 232 -0.48 14.93 -4.55
CA LYS A 232 -1.51 15.93 -4.30
C LYS A 232 -2.91 15.31 -4.33
N GLN A 233 -3.21 14.43 -5.29
CA GLN A 233 -4.51 13.75 -5.35
C GLN A 233 -4.72 12.75 -4.22
N LEU A 234 -3.67 12.05 -3.77
CA LEU A 234 -3.75 11.16 -2.59
C LEU A 234 -4.04 11.95 -1.31
N ASN A 235 -3.38 13.11 -1.14
CA ASN A 235 -3.68 14.02 -0.03
C ASN A 235 -5.07 14.63 -0.13
N TYR A 236 -5.55 14.92 -1.34
CA TYR A 236 -6.92 15.38 -1.57
C TYR A 236 -7.96 14.33 -1.13
N LEU A 237 -7.75 13.05 -1.46
CA LEU A 237 -8.63 11.97 -0.98
C LEU A 237 -8.69 11.94 0.55
N LEU A 238 -7.54 12.05 1.21
CA LEU A 238 -7.46 12.11 2.68
C LEU A 238 -8.21 13.32 3.25
N SER A 239 -8.06 14.51 2.65
CA SER A 239 -8.68 15.74 3.16
C SER A 239 -10.18 15.83 2.91
N GLU A 240 -10.68 15.26 1.82
CA GLU A 240 -12.12 15.26 1.49
C GLU A 240 -12.90 14.19 2.23
N HIS A 241 -12.22 13.10 2.61
CA HIS A 241 -12.82 11.99 3.34
C HIS A 241 -12.08 11.70 4.65
N PRO A 242 -11.88 12.69 5.54
CA PRO A 242 -11.18 12.46 6.78
C PRO A 242 -12.01 11.57 7.69
N GLN A 243 -11.36 10.70 8.46
CA GLN A 243 -12.03 9.95 9.51
C GLN A 243 -12.70 10.91 10.49
N LYS A 244 -14.02 10.75 10.68
CA LYS A 244 -14.78 11.50 11.68
C LYS A 244 -14.87 10.68 12.97
N GLY A 245 -14.52 11.30 14.09
CA GLY A 245 -14.57 10.66 15.42
C GLY A 245 -13.19 10.26 15.94
N THR A 246 -13.14 9.86 17.21
CA THR A 246 -11.93 9.38 17.91
C THR A 246 -11.92 7.87 18.09
N ASP A 247 -13.02 7.23 17.73
CA ASP A 247 -13.33 5.82 17.83
C ASP A 247 -12.97 5.07 16.54
N GLU A 248 -12.51 3.82 16.69
CA GLU A 248 -12.09 2.93 15.58
C GLU A 248 -13.23 2.60 14.58
N GLU A 249 -14.44 3.12 14.82
CA GLU A 249 -15.65 2.95 14.02
C GLU A 249 -15.91 4.11 13.02
N GLY A 250 -15.14 5.20 13.12
CA GLY A 250 -15.29 6.38 12.28
C GLY A 250 -15.10 6.08 10.79
N GLN A 251 -16.06 6.50 9.95
CA GLN A 251 -15.93 6.45 8.49
C GLN A 251 -14.94 7.50 8.00
N GLY A 252 -14.02 7.10 7.12
CA GLY A 252 -13.06 7.99 6.45
C GLY A 252 -11.64 7.43 6.46
N PHE A 253 -10.70 8.23 5.96
CA PHE A 253 -9.27 7.96 5.96
C PHE A 253 -8.63 8.65 7.16
N LYS A 254 -7.84 7.92 7.95
CA LYS A 254 -7.06 8.49 9.05
C LYS A 254 -5.75 9.09 8.55
N ASN A 255 -5.15 8.49 7.52
CA ASN A 255 -3.84 8.87 6.98
C ASN A 255 -3.66 8.34 5.55
N LEU A 256 -2.50 8.60 4.94
CA LEU A 256 -2.18 8.16 3.58
C LEU A 256 -1.99 6.64 3.45
N SER A 257 -1.79 5.89 4.56
CA SER A 257 -1.81 4.43 4.52
C SER A 257 -3.22 3.90 4.28
N ASP A 258 -4.25 4.50 4.89
CA ASP A 258 -5.65 4.14 4.60
C ASP A 258 -6.02 4.46 3.16
N VAL A 259 -5.52 5.58 2.63
CA VAL A 259 -5.69 5.92 1.22
C VAL A 259 -5.05 4.85 0.33
N ASP A 260 -3.81 4.41 0.60
CA ASP A 260 -3.19 3.32 -0.17
C ASP A 260 -4.03 2.02 -0.15
N ILE A 261 -4.61 1.66 1.00
CA ILE A 261 -5.54 0.51 1.10
C ILE A 261 -6.76 0.70 0.20
N PHE A 262 -7.34 1.90 0.18
CA PHE A 262 -8.41 2.25 -0.75
C PHE A 262 -7.97 2.13 -2.20
N MET A 263 -6.76 2.58 -2.56
CA MET A 263 -6.22 2.44 -3.91
C MET A 263 -6.15 0.97 -4.32
N TRP A 264 -5.71 0.09 -3.42
CA TRP A 264 -5.73 -1.35 -3.65
C TRP A 264 -7.15 -1.89 -3.82
N TYR A 265 -8.08 -1.48 -2.95
CA TYR A 265 -9.47 -1.92 -3.01
C TYR A 265 -10.12 -1.58 -4.36
N VAL A 266 -9.93 -0.35 -4.83
CA VAL A 266 -10.47 0.10 -6.13
C VAL A 266 -9.85 -0.70 -7.27
N SER A 267 -8.52 -0.85 -7.28
CA SER A 267 -7.81 -1.58 -8.34
C SER A 267 -8.26 -3.04 -8.53
N ILE A 268 -8.83 -3.66 -7.49
CA ILE A 268 -9.27 -5.07 -7.49
C ILE A 268 -10.77 -5.18 -7.75
N ASN A 269 -11.58 -4.36 -7.08
CA ASN A 269 -13.03 -4.54 -7.03
C ASN A 269 -13.78 -3.65 -8.03
N PHE A 270 -13.10 -2.74 -8.74
CA PHE A 270 -13.70 -1.91 -9.75
C PHE A 270 -13.12 -2.24 -11.12
N GLU A 271 -13.90 -1.96 -12.16
CA GLU A 271 -13.47 -2.15 -13.53
C GLU A 271 -14.09 -1.15 -14.48
N LEU A 272 -13.45 -1.02 -15.63
CA LEU A 272 -13.89 -0.18 -16.72
C LEU A 272 -14.58 -1.02 -17.79
N GLN A 273 -15.81 -0.68 -18.13
CA GLN A 273 -16.53 -1.22 -19.28
C GLN A 273 -17.13 -0.06 -20.07
N ASP A 274 -16.81 0.04 -21.36
CA ASP A 274 -17.36 1.06 -22.27
C ASP A 274 -17.28 2.50 -21.75
N GLY A 275 -16.15 2.86 -21.11
CA GLY A 275 -15.92 4.20 -20.57
C GLY A 275 -16.63 4.48 -19.23
N LYS A 276 -17.31 3.49 -18.65
CA LYS A 276 -17.97 3.58 -17.36
C LYS A 276 -17.25 2.76 -16.29
N VAL A 277 -17.42 3.16 -15.04
CA VAL A 277 -16.85 2.47 -13.88
C VAL A 277 -17.92 1.57 -13.25
N PHE A 278 -17.56 0.32 -12.98
CA PHE A 278 -18.43 -0.64 -12.30
C PHE A 278 -17.75 -1.22 -11.06
N PHE A 279 -18.49 -1.32 -9.97
CA PHE A 279 -18.12 -2.09 -8.79
C PHE A 279 -18.58 -3.55 -8.95
N LYS A 280 -17.65 -4.48 -8.70
CA LYS A 280 -17.88 -5.94 -8.68
C LYS A 280 -18.27 -6.42 -7.30
N LYS A 281 -19.52 -6.83 -7.14
CA LYS A 281 -20.00 -7.48 -5.94
C LYS A 281 -20.06 -8.99 -6.17
N TYR A 282 -19.18 -9.71 -5.49
CA TYR A 282 -19.16 -11.18 -5.53
C TYR A 282 -20.27 -11.72 -4.62
N LEU A 283 -21.24 -12.42 -5.21
CA LEU A 283 -22.29 -13.08 -4.47
C LEU A 283 -21.75 -14.39 -3.90
N LYS A 284 -21.98 -14.64 -2.60
CA LYS A 284 -21.73 -15.97 -2.04
C LYS A 284 -22.73 -16.92 -2.69
N ASN A 285 -22.23 -17.98 -3.33
CA ASN A 285 -23.09 -19.07 -3.78
C ASN A 285 -23.82 -19.62 -2.56
N ASN A 286 -25.12 -19.32 -2.44
CA ASN A 286 -26.04 -19.96 -1.50
C ASN A 286 -26.37 -21.38 -1.99
N SER A 287 -25.36 -22.15 -2.42
CA SER A 287 -25.50 -23.57 -2.65
C SER A 287 -25.79 -24.20 -1.29
N LYS A 288 -27.09 -24.38 -1.04
CA LYS A 288 -27.67 -25.09 0.10
C LYS A 288 -26.83 -26.32 0.44
N ILE A 289 -26.39 -26.39 1.69
CA ILE A 289 -26.06 -27.66 2.35
C ILE A 289 -27.38 -28.38 2.61
#